data_AF-A0AAF1K4J1-F1
#
_entry.id   AF-A0AAF1K4J1-F1
#
_cell.length_a   1.000
_cell.length_b   1.000
_cell.length_c   1.000
_cell.angle_alpha   90.00
_cell.angle_beta   90.00
_cell.angle_gamma   90.00
#
_symmetry.space_group_name_H-M   'P 1'
#
loop_
_entity.id
_entity.type
_entity.pdbx_description
1 polymer ?
#
loop_
_entity_poly.entity_id
_entity_poly.type
_entity_poly.pdbx_seq_one_letter_code
_entity_poly.pdbx_strand_id
1 'polypeptide(L)'
;MGKIIAKKQLAPGLLCGHEDPIAFRELLTKVGDKWSIFVMLALSMLPGERARFSELNRSIPTISERMLALTLRNLERDGLAIREIFAEVPPRVEYELTPMGQSLLPALQGLVDWVGHNANNVKAARAVFDSR
;
A
#
# COMPACT_ATOMS: atom_id res chain seq x y z
N MET A 1 -39.28 -9.22 -32.25
CA MET A 1 -39.22 -8.31 -31.08
C MET A 1 -38.28 -8.91 -30.03
N GLY A 2 -36.96 -8.81 -30.22
CA GLY A 2 -35.96 -9.36 -29.29
C GLY A 2 -35.50 -8.26 -28.33
N LYS A 3 -35.72 -8.45 -27.02
CA LYS A 3 -35.34 -7.50 -25.98
C LYS A 3 -33.83 -7.25 -26.03
N ILE A 4 -33.45 -6.01 -26.28
CA ILE A 4 -32.09 -5.49 -26.10
C ILE A 4 -31.78 -5.62 -24.60
N ILE A 5 -30.81 -6.46 -24.24
CA ILE A 5 -30.27 -6.49 -22.88
C ILE A 5 -29.58 -5.14 -22.67
N ALA A 6 -30.21 -4.25 -21.91
CA ALA A 6 -29.61 -2.98 -21.54
C ALA A 6 -28.28 -3.27 -20.80
N LYS A 7 -27.15 -2.83 -21.38
CA LYS A 7 -25.87 -2.79 -20.67
C LYS A 7 -26.06 -1.91 -19.45
N LYS A 8 -26.19 -2.52 -18.27
CA LYS A 8 -26.19 -1.80 -16.99
C LYS A 8 -24.77 -1.23 -16.81
N GLN A 9 -24.58 0.00 -17.24
CA GLN A 9 -23.30 0.70 -17.10
C GLN A 9 -22.99 0.82 -15.60
N LEU A 10 -21.87 0.26 -15.15
CA LEU A 10 -21.40 0.42 -13.78
C LEU A 10 -21.09 1.91 -13.55
N ALA A 11 -21.95 2.61 -12.82
CA ALA A 11 -21.66 3.97 -12.40
C ALA A 11 -20.44 3.96 -11.44
N PRO A 12 -19.50 4.92 -11.52
CA PRO A 12 -18.32 4.95 -10.65
C PRO A 12 -18.65 4.86 -9.14
N GLY A 13 -19.74 5.49 -8.71
CA GLY A 13 -20.26 5.42 -7.33
C GLY A 13 -20.61 4.01 -6.86
N LEU A 14 -20.97 3.10 -7.78
CA LEU A 14 -21.31 1.71 -7.47
C LEU A 14 -20.07 0.84 -7.16
N LEU A 15 -18.90 1.25 -7.67
CA LEU A 15 -17.64 0.52 -7.46
C LEU A 15 -16.92 0.97 -6.20
N CYS A 16 -17.06 2.24 -5.81
CA CYS A 16 -16.40 2.80 -4.62
C CYS A 16 -17.25 2.77 -3.35
N GLY A 17 -18.59 2.64 -3.46
CA GLY A 17 -19.47 2.70 -2.28
C GLY A 17 -19.34 3.99 -1.48
N HIS A 18 -18.85 5.07 -2.11
CA HIS A 18 -18.46 6.32 -1.48
C HIS A 18 -19.04 7.51 -2.26
N GLU A 19 -19.46 8.55 -1.53
CA GLU A 19 -20.12 9.74 -2.10
C GLU A 19 -19.19 10.57 -3.00
N ASP A 20 -17.87 10.47 -2.77
CA ASP A 20 -16.81 11.03 -3.61
C ASP A 20 -15.95 9.92 -4.24
N PRO A 21 -16.21 9.52 -5.51
CA PRO A 21 -15.44 8.51 -6.22
C PRO A 21 -14.01 8.96 -6.57
N ILE A 22 -13.75 10.26 -6.69
CA ILE A 22 -12.43 10.79 -7.08
C ILE A 22 -11.50 10.67 -5.88
N ALA A 23 -11.91 11.18 -4.73
CA ALA A 23 -11.14 11.07 -3.48
C ALA A 23 -10.91 9.60 -3.09
N PHE A 24 -11.93 8.75 -3.24
CA PHE A 24 -11.79 7.32 -2.99
C PHE A 24 -10.71 6.69 -3.88
N ARG A 25 -10.74 6.98 -5.19
CA ARG A 25 -9.75 6.45 -6.14
C ARG A 25 -8.35 6.97 -5.84
N GLU A 26 -8.21 8.25 -5.49
CA GLU A 26 -6.92 8.83 -5.12
C GLU A 26 -6.34 8.13 -3.88
N LEU A 27 -7.16 7.96 -2.84
CA LEU A 27 -6.75 7.24 -1.64
C LEU A 27 -6.38 5.79 -1.95
N LEU A 28 -7.23 5.08 -2.70
CA LEU A 28 -6.98 3.69 -3.12
C LEU A 28 -5.68 3.56 -3.92
N THR A 29 -5.40 4.52 -4.80
CA THR A 29 -4.16 4.55 -5.59
C THR A 29 -2.94 4.67 -4.71
N LYS A 30 -2.99 5.50 -3.66
CA LYS A 30 -1.87 5.68 -2.72
C LYS A 30 -1.72 4.48 -1.80
N VAL A 31 -2.76 4.07 -1.09
CA VAL A 31 -2.66 2.97 -0.12
C VAL A 31 -2.43 1.62 -0.79
N GLY A 32 -2.86 1.48 -2.04
CA GLY A 32 -2.61 0.31 -2.88
C GLY A 32 -1.30 0.37 -3.67
N ASP A 33 -0.50 1.44 -3.55
CA ASP A 33 0.78 1.51 -4.23
C ASP A 33 1.80 0.54 -3.60
N LYS A 34 2.61 -0.10 -4.45
CA LYS A 34 3.60 -1.12 -4.06
C LYS A 34 4.45 -0.68 -2.86
N TRP A 35 4.91 0.56 -2.84
CA TRP A 35 5.84 1.03 -1.82
C TRP A 35 5.13 1.36 -0.52
N SER A 36 3.95 1.95 -0.56
CA SER A 36 3.12 2.15 0.64
C SER A 36 2.86 0.82 1.34
N ILE A 37 2.48 -0.22 0.59
CA ILE A 37 2.27 -1.56 1.14
C ILE A 37 3.55 -2.09 1.81
N PHE A 38 4.70 -2.07 1.13
CA PHE A 38 5.95 -2.58 1.70
C PHE A 38 6.46 -1.76 2.90
N VAL A 39 6.31 -0.45 2.88
CA VAL A 39 6.72 0.41 4.01
C VAL A 39 5.84 0.14 5.22
N MET A 40 4.52 0.02 5.04
CA MET A 40 3.60 -0.28 6.15
C MET A 40 3.87 -1.67 6.75
N LEU A 41 4.06 -2.69 5.92
CA LEU A 41 4.41 -4.04 6.39
C LEU A 41 5.77 -4.07 7.09
N ALA A 42 6.78 -3.35 6.56
CA ALA A 42 8.09 -3.27 7.19
C ALA A 42 8.00 -2.61 8.58
N LEU A 43 7.25 -1.50 8.69
CA LEU A 43 7.03 -0.83 9.98
C LEU A 43 6.34 -1.75 10.99
N SER A 44 5.36 -2.56 10.56
CA SER A 44 4.67 -3.48 11.47
C SER A 44 5.48 -4.71 11.87
N MET A 45 6.53 -5.05 11.12
CA MET A 45 7.35 -6.26 11.34
C MET A 45 8.70 -5.98 12.01
N LEU A 46 9.19 -4.73 11.92
CA LEU A 46 10.45 -4.34 12.53
C LEU A 46 10.33 -4.29 14.07
N PRO A 47 11.40 -4.61 14.81
CA PRO A 47 11.38 -4.61 16.27
C PRO A 47 10.91 -3.27 16.83
N GLY A 48 9.96 -3.31 17.76
CA GLY A 48 9.40 -2.11 18.41
C GLY A 48 8.40 -1.34 17.54
N GLU A 49 7.98 -1.89 16.39
CA GLU A 49 6.97 -1.31 15.48
C GLU A 49 7.29 0.12 15.02
N ARG A 50 8.57 0.47 15.06
CA ARG A 50 9.12 1.76 14.68
C ARG A 50 10.50 1.59 14.09
N ALA A 51 10.88 2.47 13.17
CA ALA A 51 12.13 2.30 12.45
C ALA A 51 12.72 3.63 11.96
N ARG A 52 14.05 3.68 11.89
CA ARG A 52 14.78 4.76 11.20
C ARG A 52 14.68 4.59 9.69
N PHE A 53 14.94 5.68 8.96
CA PHE A 53 14.95 5.66 7.49
C PHE A 53 15.90 4.58 6.92
N SER A 54 17.10 4.45 7.49
CA SER A 54 18.11 3.49 7.02
C SER A 54 17.70 2.03 7.28
N GLU A 55 16.97 1.77 8.37
CA GLU A 55 16.44 0.44 8.69
C GLU A 55 15.34 0.05 7.71
N LEU A 56 14.42 0.97 7.42
CA LEU A 56 13.39 0.78 6.38
C LEU A 56 14.00 0.56 5.00
N ASN A 57 14.98 1.38 4.61
CA ASN A 57 15.66 1.26 3.32
C ASN A 57 16.32 -0.11 3.16
N ARG A 58 17.04 -0.58 4.20
CA ARG A 58 17.69 -1.89 4.22
C ARG A 58 16.67 -3.04 4.18
N SER A 59 15.51 -2.86 4.82
CA SER A 59 14.46 -3.88 4.90
C SER A 59 13.69 -4.06 3.60
N ILE A 60 13.81 -3.11 2.66
CA ILE A 60 13.10 -3.12 1.38
C ILE A 60 14.13 -3.04 0.23
N PRO A 61 14.76 -4.16 -0.17
CA PRO A 61 15.98 -4.15 -1.03
C PRO A 61 15.84 -3.54 -2.43
N THR A 62 14.64 -3.13 -2.85
CA THR A 62 14.40 -2.56 -4.19
C THR A 62 13.90 -1.12 -4.16
N ILE A 63 13.65 -0.54 -2.97
CA ILE A 63 13.20 0.84 -2.88
C ILE A 63 14.41 1.78 -2.96
N SER A 64 14.33 2.82 -3.80
CA SER A 64 15.32 3.89 -3.78
C SER A 64 15.06 4.83 -2.59
N GLU A 65 16.10 5.52 -2.11
CA GLU A 65 15.93 6.51 -1.04
C GLU A 65 14.91 7.60 -1.40
N ARG A 66 14.94 8.06 -2.66
CA ARG A 66 13.97 9.02 -3.18
C ARG A 66 12.54 8.52 -3.05
N MET A 67 12.29 7.26 -3.40
CA MET A 67 10.97 6.66 -3.31
C MET A 67 10.55 6.42 -1.86
N LEU A 68 11.45 5.94 -1.01
CA LEU A 68 11.16 5.77 0.42
C LEU A 68 10.79 7.11 1.08
N ALA A 69 11.54 8.17 0.80
CA ALA A 69 11.26 9.49 1.32
C ALA A 69 9.93 10.05 0.81
N LEU A 70 9.56 9.78 -0.45
CA LEU A 70 8.26 10.17 -1.00
C LEU A 70 7.12 9.39 -0.33
N THR A 71 7.27 8.07 -0.19
CA THR A 71 6.26 7.20 0.43
C THR A 71 6.03 7.59 1.89
N LEU A 72 7.08 7.77 2.70
CA LEU A 72 6.94 8.20 4.10
C LEU A 72 6.23 9.55 4.22
N ARG A 73 6.60 10.54 3.40
CA ARG A 73 5.90 11.83 3.36
C ARG A 73 4.41 11.70 3.02
N ASN A 74 4.05 10.81 2.10
CA ASN A 74 2.65 10.58 1.73
C ASN A 74 1.89 9.89 2.86
N LEU A 75 2.47 8.87 3.49
CA LEU A 75 1.88 8.18 4.64
C LEU A 75 1.70 9.13 5.83
N GLU A 76 2.67 10.01 6.10
CA GLU A 76 2.55 11.07 7.11
C GLU A 76 1.43 12.06 6.76
N ARG A 77 1.40 12.55 5.52
CA ARG A 77 0.37 13.49 5.05
C ARG A 77 -1.04 12.92 5.15
N ASP A 78 -1.19 11.64 4.87
CA ASP A 78 -2.48 10.93 4.91
C ASP A 78 -2.80 10.42 6.33
N GLY A 79 -1.95 10.68 7.33
CA GLY A 79 -2.17 10.32 8.73
C GLY A 79 -1.99 8.83 9.04
N LEU A 80 -1.35 8.07 8.15
CA LEU A 80 -1.10 6.62 8.29
C LEU A 80 0.22 6.33 9.02
N ALA A 81 1.15 7.27 8.99
CA ALA A 81 2.41 7.18 9.73
C ALA A 81 2.68 8.49 10.48
N ILE A 82 3.49 8.42 11.53
CA ILE A 82 4.03 9.58 12.23
C ILE A 82 5.55 9.52 12.22
N ARG A 83 6.15 10.71 12.18
CA ARG A 83 7.59 10.93 12.20
C ARG A 83 7.96 11.63 13.50
N GLU A 84 8.74 10.97 14.33
CA GLU A 84 9.17 11.49 15.63
C GLU A 84 10.67 11.81 15.62
N ILE A 85 11.04 12.95 16.21
CA ILE A 85 12.44 13.37 16.38
C ILE A 85 12.80 13.20 17.85
N PHE A 86 13.85 12.43 18.13
CA PHE A 86 14.38 12.24 19.47
C PHE A 86 15.59 13.12 19.66
N ALA A 87 15.51 14.01 20.66
CA ALA A 87 16.55 14.94 21.04
C ALA A 87 17.66 14.27 21.89
N GLU A 88 18.23 13.18 21.38
CA GLU A 88 19.41 12.51 21.94
C GLU A 88 20.69 12.87 21.15
N VAL A 89 21.85 12.39 21.60
CA VAL A 89 23.13 12.62 20.91
C VAL A 89 23.68 11.30 20.37
N PRO A 90 23.80 11.12 19.04
CA PRO A 90 23.33 12.01 17.97
C PRO A 90 21.79 11.97 17.81
N PRO A 91 21.15 13.06 17.32
CA PRO A 91 19.70 13.07 17.11
C PRO A 91 19.26 11.94 16.19
N ARG A 92 18.14 11.29 16.53
CA ARG A 92 17.53 10.25 15.69
C ARG A 92 16.13 10.62 15.26
N VAL A 93 15.72 10.07 14.12
CA VAL A 93 14.37 10.20 13.59
C VAL A 93 13.82 8.80 13.34
N GLU A 94 12.64 8.53 13.87
CA GLU A 94 11.94 7.26 13.69
C GLU A 94 10.56 7.51 13.09
N TYR A 95 10.06 6.48 12.42
CA TYR A 95 8.72 6.43 11.83
C TYR A 95 7.98 5.26 12.46
N GLU A 96 6.69 5.43 12.70
CA GLU A 96 5.77 4.38 13.15
C GLU A 96 4.39 4.58 12.53
N LEU A 97 3.60 3.51 12.48
CA LEU A 97 2.22 3.60 12.01
C LEU A 97 1.34 4.26 13.07
N THR A 98 0.40 5.10 12.64
CA THR A 98 -0.67 5.56 13.53
C THR A 98 -1.68 4.44 13.79
N PRO A 99 -2.60 4.58 14.76
CA PRO A 99 -3.71 3.62 14.91
C PRO A 99 -4.53 3.45 13.61
N MET A 100 -4.68 4.52 12.83
CA MET A 100 -5.33 4.45 11.51
C MET A 100 -4.48 3.72 10.48
N GLY A 101 -3.15 3.89 10.49
CA GLY A 101 -2.25 3.11 9.65
C GLY A 101 -2.26 1.62 10.00
N GLN A 102 -2.25 1.29 11.28
CA GLN A 102 -2.30 -0.09 11.77
C GLN A 102 -3.62 -0.79 11.38
N SER A 103 -4.75 -0.07 11.41
CA SER A 103 -6.06 -0.65 11.04
C SER A 103 -6.15 -1.09 9.58
N LEU A 104 -5.25 -0.61 8.71
CA LEU A 104 -5.16 -1.03 7.31
C LEU A 104 -4.40 -2.36 7.12
N LEU A 105 -3.55 -2.75 8.09
CA LEU A 105 -2.69 -3.94 7.97
C LEU A 105 -3.45 -5.23 7.67
N PRO A 106 -4.63 -5.54 8.28
CA PRO A 106 -5.36 -6.76 7.97
C PRO A 106 -5.79 -6.86 6.50
N ALA A 107 -6.17 -5.73 5.90
CA ALA A 107 -6.55 -5.70 4.48
C ALA A 107 -5.33 -5.91 3.58
N LEU A 108 -4.18 -5.31 3.93
CA LEU A 108 -2.93 -5.52 3.21
C LEU A 108 -2.44 -6.97 3.34
N GLN A 109 -2.58 -7.57 4.52
CA GLN A 109 -2.20 -8.96 4.75
C GLN A 109 -3.03 -9.90 3.87
N GLY A 110 -4.36 -9.69 3.78
CA GLY A 110 -5.21 -10.46 2.88
C GLY A 110 -4.78 -10.37 1.41
N LEU A 111 -4.36 -9.19 0.96
CA LEU A 111 -3.81 -9.01 -0.39
C LEU A 111 -2.48 -9.75 -0.58
N VAL A 112 -1.56 -9.62 0.39
CA VAL A 112 -0.25 -10.31 0.37
C VAL A 112 -0.43 -11.82 0.35
N ASP A 113 -1.32 -12.36 1.19
CA ASP A 113 -1.62 -13.78 1.25
C ASP A 113 -2.17 -14.27 -0.08
N TRP A 114 -3.12 -13.54 -0.68
CA TRP A 114 -3.64 -13.91 -1.99
C TRP A 114 -2.55 -13.94 -3.06
N VAL A 115 -1.67 -12.93 -3.09
CA VAL A 115 -0.53 -12.86 -4.01
C VAL A 115 0.41 -14.04 -3.79
N GLY A 116 0.74 -14.37 -2.53
CA GLY A 116 1.58 -15.51 -2.17
C GLY A 116 1.00 -16.84 -2.68
N HIS A 117 -0.29 -17.08 -2.46
CA HIS A 117 -0.97 -18.29 -2.92
C HIS A 117 -1.08 -18.41 -4.44
N ASN A 118 -1.19 -17.29 -5.17
CA ASN A 118 -1.51 -17.29 -6.60
C ASN A 118 -0.35 -16.90 -7.53
N ALA A 119 0.80 -16.50 -7.01
CA ALA A 119 1.92 -16.01 -7.82
C ALA A 119 2.34 -16.98 -8.94
N ASN A 120 2.39 -18.28 -8.65
CA ASN A 120 2.76 -19.29 -9.63
C ASN A 120 1.67 -19.49 -10.70
N ASN A 121 0.40 -19.46 -10.30
CA ASN A 121 -0.73 -19.53 -11.23
C ASN A 121 -0.72 -18.34 -12.20
N VAL A 122 -0.45 -17.13 -11.69
CA VAL A 122 -0.33 -15.91 -12.51
C VAL A 122 0.85 -16.01 -13.49
N LYS A 123 2.01 -16.51 -13.05
CA LYS A 123 3.17 -16.73 -13.94
C LYS A 123 2.87 -17.72 -15.05
N ALA A 124 2.21 -18.84 -14.73
CA ALA A 124 1.80 -19.84 -15.72
C ALA A 124 0.81 -19.25 -16.75
N ALA A 125 -0.20 -18.51 -16.28
CA ALA A 125 -1.15 -17.83 -17.15
C ALA A 125 -0.48 -16.84 -18.12
N ARG A 126 0.54 -16.09 -17.65
CA ARG A 126 1.33 -15.18 -18.50
C ARG A 126 2.08 -15.93 -19.59
N ALA A 127 2.79 -17.00 -19.25
CA ALA A 127 3.51 -17.80 -20.23
C ALA A 127 2.59 -18.38 -21.33
N VAL A 128 1.36 -18.77 -20.97
CA VAL A 128 0.35 -19.23 -21.94
C VAL A 128 -0.15 -18.10 -22.83
N PHE A 129 -0.24 -16.87 -22.33
CA PHE A 129 -0.64 -15.73 -23.14
C PHE A 129 0.50 -15.28 -24.08
N ASP A 130 1.73 -15.17 -23.57
CA ASP A 130 2.90 -14.69 -24.30
C ASP A 130 3.36 -15.66 -25.42
N SER A 131 2.84 -16.89 -25.44
CA SER A 131 3.10 -17.90 -26.48
C SER A 131 2.03 -17.97 -27.57
N ARG A 132 1.02 -17.09 -27.53
CA ARG A 132 0.00 -16.94 -28.58
C ARG A 132 0.45 -15.96 -29.65
#